data_AF-A0AAD9GGG4-F1
#
_entry.id   AF-A0AAD9GGG4-F1
#
_cell.length_a   1.000
_cell.length_b   1.000
_cell.length_c   1.000
_cell.angle_alpha   90.00
_cell.angle_beta   90.00
_cell.angle_gamma   90.00
#
_symmetry.space_group_name_H-M   'P 1'
#
loop_
_entity.id
_entity.type
_entity.pdbx_description
1 polymer ?
#
loop_
_entity_poly.entity_id
_entity_poly.type
_entity_poly.pdbx_seq_one_letter_code
_entity_poly.pdbx_strand_id
1 'polypeptide(L)'
;MPVEAAAMTLSDREVVDGASLRQLLKAAVTVLELENNERYSSEHEELPMKFVQIFCELIVKAGDPDAVLLFFKEHCKAIGGCKGNEGLIPSVTEIARTFDWSAVAEVVLALIDSEWEEEALSPMEFLLHVVDGLDEGEAQEALLKMIVEKASEMESKRCRLLGYCGSGLSVVKTRPILNQ
;
A
#
# COMPACT_ATOMS: atom_id res chain seq x y z
N MET A 1 12.46 -12.77 -17.73
CA MET A 1 11.32 -12.07 -18.38
C MET A 1 10.23 -12.94 -19.06
N PRO A 2 9.95 -14.20 -18.69
CA PRO A 2 8.75 -14.91 -19.20
C PRO A 2 7.45 -14.51 -18.48
N VAL A 3 7.54 -14.07 -17.23
CA VAL A 3 6.37 -13.79 -16.37
C VAL A 3 5.65 -12.50 -16.77
N GLU A 4 6.39 -11.43 -17.09
CA GLU A 4 5.80 -10.18 -17.61
C GLU A 4 5.08 -10.39 -18.94
N ALA A 5 5.65 -11.20 -19.84
CA ALA A 5 5.02 -11.54 -21.11
C ALA A 5 3.70 -12.32 -20.89
N ALA A 6 3.67 -13.22 -19.91
CA ALA A 6 2.46 -13.93 -19.53
C ALA A 6 1.40 -12.99 -18.92
N ALA A 7 1.81 -12.03 -18.08
CA ALA A 7 0.92 -11.01 -17.54
C ALA A 7 0.31 -10.13 -18.65
N MET A 8 1.13 -9.65 -19.58
CA MET A 8 0.66 -8.87 -20.75
C MET A 8 -0.30 -9.68 -21.63
N THR A 9 -0.02 -10.96 -21.85
CA THR A 9 -0.91 -11.83 -22.63
C THR A 9 -2.27 -12.01 -21.95
N LEU A 10 -2.29 -12.03 -20.61
CA LEU A 10 -3.54 -12.07 -19.84
C LEU A 10 -4.27 -10.73 -19.87
N SER A 11 -3.56 -9.59 -19.88
CA SER A 11 -4.20 -8.27 -19.92
C SER A 11 -4.95 -8.02 -21.23
N ASP A 12 -4.46 -8.60 -22.34
CA ASP A 12 -5.09 -8.53 -23.66
C ASP A 12 -6.42 -9.29 -23.75
N ARG A 13 -6.73 -10.18 -22.79
CA ARG A 13 -8.00 -10.94 -22.79
C ARG A 13 -9.14 -10.07 -22.31
N GLU A 14 -10.32 -10.20 -22.92
CA GLU A 14 -11.51 -9.45 -22.49
C GLU A 14 -11.95 -9.84 -21.06
N VAL A 15 -11.90 -11.14 -20.74
CA VAL A 15 -12.25 -11.68 -19.42
C VAL A 15 -11.03 -12.37 -18.84
N VAL A 16 -10.76 -12.09 -17.56
CA VAL A 16 -9.71 -12.72 -16.77
C VAL A 16 -10.37 -13.33 -15.55
N ASP A 17 -10.21 -14.63 -15.34
CA ASP A 17 -10.73 -15.31 -14.17
C ASP A 17 -9.68 -15.41 -13.04
N GLY A 18 -10.15 -15.49 -11.80
CA GLY A 18 -9.29 -15.59 -10.62
C GLY A 18 -8.38 -16.82 -10.60
N ALA A 19 -8.74 -17.94 -11.26
CA ALA A 19 -7.87 -19.12 -11.31
C ALA A 19 -6.66 -18.87 -12.21
N SER A 20 -6.85 -18.20 -13.35
CA SER A 20 -5.75 -17.75 -14.21
C SER A 20 -4.82 -16.78 -13.48
N LEU A 21 -5.36 -15.85 -12.69
CA LEU A 21 -4.58 -14.93 -11.87
C LEU A 21 -3.72 -15.66 -10.83
N ARG A 22 -4.33 -16.56 -10.06
CA ARG A 22 -3.62 -17.35 -9.05
C ARG A 22 -2.54 -18.22 -9.67
N GLN A 23 -2.76 -18.77 -10.85
CA GLN A 23 -1.73 -19.52 -11.58
C GLN A 23 -0.58 -18.63 -12.04
N LEU A 24 -0.87 -17.45 -12.57
CA LEU A 24 0.14 -16.48 -12.96
C LEU A 24 1.00 -16.07 -11.76
N LEU A 25 0.36 -15.72 -10.63
CA LEU A 25 1.05 -15.35 -9.41
C LEU A 25 1.95 -16.48 -8.91
N LYS A 26 1.40 -17.69 -8.81
CA LYS A 26 2.17 -18.87 -8.39
C LYS A 26 3.39 -19.11 -9.27
N ALA A 27 3.24 -18.99 -10.59
CA ALA A 27 4.35 -19.15 -11.52
C ALA A 27 5.40 -18.05 -11.34
N ALA A 28 4.98 -16.80 -11.13
CA ALA A 28 5.86 -15.67 -10.85
C ALA A 28 6.71 -15.91 -9.59
N VAL A 29 6.04 -16.30 -8.50
CA VAL A 29 6.69 -16.57 -7.21
C VAL A 29 7.66 -17.75 -7.31
N THR A 30 7.28 -18.84 -7.98
CA THR A 30 8.18 -19.99 -8.16
C THR A 30 9.45 -19.61 -8.92
N VAL A 31 9.34 -18.77 -9.96
CA VAL A 31 10.52 -18.28 -10.69
C VAL A 31 11.41 -17.44 -9.77
N LEU A 32 10.81 -16.53 -9.01
CA LEU A 32 11.53 -15.67 -8.08
C LEU A 32 12.25 -16.46 -6.98
N GLU A 33 11.59 -17.46 -6.40
CA GLU A 33 12.18 -18.33 -5.37
C GLU A 33 13.36 -19.15 -5.92
N LEU A 34 13.26 -19.64 -7.17
CA LEU A 34 14.36 -20.34 -7.82
C LEU A 34 15.56 -19.41 -8.06
N GLU A 35 15.31 -18.23 -8.62
CA GLU A 35 16.35 -17.22 -8.88
C GLU A 35 17.04 -16.78 -7.58
N ASN A 36 16.28 -16.60 -6.50
CA ASN A 36 16.80 -16.24 -5.18
C ASN A 36 17.57 -17.37 -4.49
N ASN A 37 17.17 -18.62 -4.67
CA ASN A 37 17.87 -19.76 -4.06
C ASN A 37 19.18 -20.10 -4.79
N GLU A 38 19.30 -19.75 -6.07
CA GLU A 38 20.54 -19.88 -6.85
C GLU A 38 21.55 -18.78 -6.53
N ARG A 39 21.10 -17.62 -6.04
CA ARG A 39 21.97 -16.52 -5.62
C ARG A 39 22.34 -16.68 -4.14
N TYR A 40 23.61 -16.96 -3.85
CA TYR A 40 24.18 -16.89 -2.49
C TYR A 40 24.29 -15.44 -1.93
N SER A 41 23.50 -14.51 -2.47
CA SER A 41 23.49 -13.09 -2.08
C SER A 41 22.49 -12.85 -0.96
N SER A 42 22.78 -11.88 -0.08
CA SER A 42 21.83 -11.33 0.88
C SER A 42 20.77 -10.43 0.21
N GLU A 43 20.96 -10.09 -1.06
CA GLU A 43 20.01 -9.32 -1.85
C GLU A 43 19.00 -10.28 -2.49
N HIS A 44 17.81 -10.34 -1.91
CA HIS A 44 16.68 -11.05 -2.51
C HIS A 44 16.09 -10.22 -3.64
N GLU A 45 15.91 -10.84 -4.79
CA GLU A 45 15.19 -10.27 -5.92
C GLU A 45 13.70 -10.21 -5.58
N GLU A 46 13.06 -9.10 -5.95
CA GLU A 46 11.63 -8.88 -5.81
C GLU A 46 10.91 -9.03 -7.16
N LEU A 47 9.58 -9.08 -7.14
CA LEU A 47 8.81 -9.06 -8.38
C LEU A 47 9.07 -7.76 -9.15
N PRO A 48 9.29 -7.82 -10.48
CA PRO A 48 9.48 -6.62 -11.27
C PRO A 48 8.28 -5.67 -11.13
N MET A 49 8.53 -4.38 -10.92
CA MET A 49 7.47 -3.35 -10.76
C MET A 49 6.44 -3.40 -11.90
N LYS A 50 6.89 -3.62 -13.14
CA LYS A 50 6.00 -3.74 -14.29
C LYS A 50 5.05 -4.94 -14.18
N PHE A 51 5.52 -6.06 -13.63
CA PHE A 51 4.65 -7.19 -13.34
C PHE A 51 3.62 -6.84 -12.26
N VAL A 52 4.04 -6.19 -11.17
CA VAL A 52 3.15 -5.75 -10.09
C VAL A 52 2.03 -4.86 -10.61
N GLN A 53 2.36 -3.86 -11.44
CA GLN A 53 1.39 -2.96 -12.07
C GLN A 53 0.36 -3.72 -12.91
N ILE A 54 0.83 -4.56 -13.86
CA ILE A 54 -0.06 -5.35 -14.72
C ILE A 54 -0.91 -6.31 -13.87
N PHE A 55 -0.33 -6.91 -12.82
CA PHE A 55 -1.05 -7.84 -11.97
C PHE A 55 -2.18 -7.15 -11.20
N CYS A 56 -1.96 -5.95 -10.65
CA CYS A 56 -3.01 -5.17 -10.02
C CYS A 56 -4.15 -4.82 -10.99
N GLU A 57 -3.82 -4.43 -12.24
CA GLU A 57 -4.83 -4.20 -13.28
C GLU A 57 -5.65 -5.46 -13.57
N LEU A 58 -4.99 -6.62 -13.64
CA LEU A 58 -5.67 -7.89 -13.84
C LEU A 58 -6.58 -8.28 -12.67
N ILE A 59 -6.17 -8.00 -11.42
CA ILE A 59 -7.01 -8.26 -10.23
C ILE A 59 -8.29 -7.43 -10.29
N VAL A 60 -8.16 -6.12 -10.57
CA VAL A 60 -9.30 -5.21 -10.76
C VAL A 60 -10.22 -5.75 -11.86
N LYS A 61 -9.64 -6.12 -13.01
CA LYS A 61 -10.39 -6.67 -14.15
C LYS A 61 -11.11 -7.98 -13.85
N ALA A 62 -10.53 -8.84 -13.02
CA ALA A 62 -11.15 -10.08 -12.60
C ALA A 62 -12.24 -9.89 -11.54
N GLY A 63 -12.23 -8.76 -10.83
CA GLY A 63 -13.18 -8.49 -9.74
C GLY A 63 -13.04 -9.49 -8.59
N ASP A 64 -11.83 -9.99 -8.32
CA ASP A 64 -11.57 -11.01 -7.29
C ASP A 64 -10.87 -10.38 -6.07
N PRO A 65 -11.61 -10.01 -5.00
CA PRO A 65 -11.02 -9.41 -3.80
C PRO A 65 -10.11 -10.39 -3.05
N ASP A 66 -10.33 -11.70 -3.15
CA ASP A 66 -9.45 -12.70 -2.53
C ASP A 66 -8.07 -12.70 -3.22
N ALA A 67 -8.03 -12.39 -4.52
CA ALA A 67 -6.77 -12.21 -5.24
C ALA A 67 -6.01 -10.94 -4.79
N VAL A 68 -6.72 -9.85 -4.45
CA VAL A 68 -6.11 -8.67 -3.82
C VAL A 68 -5.48 -9.08 -2.49
N LEU A 69 -6.25 -9.75 -1.63
CA LEU A 69 -5.79 -10.16 -0.30
C LEU A 69 -4.56 -11.07 -0.40
N LEU A 70 -4.61 -12.09 -1.26
CA LEU A 70 -3.49 -13.01 -1.48
C LEU A 70 -2.23 -12.26 -1.95
N PHE A 71 -2.37 -11.42 -2.98
CA PHE A 71 -1.25 -10.72 -3.58
C PHE A 71 -0.57 -9.76 -2.60
N PHE A 72 -1.37 -8.91 -1.95
CA PHE A 72 -0.83 -7.94 -1.00
C PHE A 72 -0.32 -8.64 0.26
N LYS A 73 -0.98 -9.66 0.80
CA LYS A 73 -0.48 -10.34 2.00
C LYS A 73 0.85 -11.06 1.77
N GLU A 74 1.02 -11.69 0.62
CA GLU A 74 2.25 -12.42 0.29
C GLU A 74 3.35 -11.50 -0.25
N HIS A 75 3.00 -10.34 -0.82
CA HIS A 75 3.94 -9.46 -1.52
C HIS A 75 3.93 -7.99 -1.09
N CYS A 76 3.23 -7.59 -0.02
CA CYS A 76 3.24 -6.21 0.49
C CYS A 76 4.65 -5.73 0.85
N LYS A 77 5.54 -6.64 1.28
CA LYS A 77 6.94 -6.31 1.49
C LYS A 77 7.61 -5.83 0.19
N ALA A 78 7.29 -6.45 -0.94
CA ALA A 78 7.79 -6.02 -2.24
C ALA A 78 7.17 -4.68 -2.68
N ILE A 79 5.92 -4.37 -2.29
CA ILE A 79 5.32 -3.06 -2.60
C ILE A 79 6.05 -1.93 -1.88
N GLY A 80 6.48 -2.19 -0.63
CA GLY A 80 7.34 -1.28 0.14
C GLY A 80 8.78 -1.21 -0.37
N GLY A 81 9.33 -2.36 -0.78
CA GLY A 81 10.72 -2.54 -1.21
C GLY A 81 11.01 -2.15 -2.66
N CYS A 82 9.98 -1.98 -3.50
CA CYS A 82 10.21 -1.68 -4.90
C CYS A 82 10.57 -0.21 -5.15
N LYS A 83 11.76 0.00 -5.71
CA LYS A 83 12.14 1.26 -6.36
C LYS A 83 11.07 1.69 -7.39
N GLY A 84 10.57 2.91 -7.26
CA GLY A 84 9.51 3.44 -8.12
C GLY A 84 8.09 3.07 -7.67
N ASN A 85 7.89 2.87 -6.36
CA ASN A 85 6.58 2.64 -5.74
C ASN A 85 5.50 3.65 -6.16
N GLU A 86 5.86 4.88 -6.52
CA GLU A 86 4.96 5.88 -7.11
C GLU A 86 4.09 5.31 -8.25
N GLY A 87 4.67 4.41 -9.05
CA GLY A 87 3.97 3.74 -10.15
C GLY A 87 2.82 2.84 -9.71
N LEU A 88 2.69 2.52 -8.43
CA LEU A 88 1.59 1.72 -7.87
C LEU A 88 0.45 2.56 -7.31
N ILE A 89 0.63 3.87 -7.16
CA ILE A 89 -0.43 4.78 -6.68
C ILE A 89 -1.71 4.59 -7.52
N PRO A 90 -1.68 4.60 -8.87
CA PRO A 90 -2.88 4.40 -9.67
C PRO A 90 -3.55 3.04 -9.41
N SER A 91 -2.74 1.97 -9.34
CA SER A 91 -3.24 0.61 -9.10
C SER A 91 -3.90 0.45 -7.73
N VAL A 92 -3.27 0.96 -6.65
CA VAL A 92 -3.84 0.87 -5.30
C VAL A 92 -5.10 1.73 -5.17
N THR A 93 -5.11 2.91 -5.79
CA THR A 93 -6.29 3.78 -5.86
C THR A 93 -7.44 3.07 -6.55
N GLU A 94 -7.18 2.42 -7.68
CA GLU A 94 -8.21 1.71 -8.44
C GLU A 94 -8.78 0.50 -7.67
N ILE A 95 -7.93 -0.23 -6.95
CA ILE A 95 -8.37 -1.32 -6.06
C ILE A 95 -9.32 -0.78 -4.99
N ALA A 96 -8.94 0.30 -4.31
CA ALA A 96 -9.75 0.91 -3.25
C ALA A 96 -11.06 1.55 -3.77
N ARG A 97 -11.12 1.92 -5.06
CA ARG A 97 -12.36 2.36 -5.72
C ARG A 97 -13.25 1.20 -6.18
N THR A 98 -12.66 0.12 -6.66
CA THR A 98 -13.38 -0.97 -7.32
C THR A 98 -14.03 -1.91 -6.31
N PHE A 99 -13.31 -2.24 -5.23
CA PHE A 99 -13.75 -3.23 -4.26
C PHE A 99 -14.41 -2.56 -3.06
N ASP A 100 -15.36 -3.27 -2.43
CA ASP A 100 -15.90 -2.85 -1.14
C ASP A 100 -14.76 -2.65 -0.15
N TRP A 101 -14.73 -1.50 0.51
CA TRP A 101 -13.64 -1.14 1.42
C TRP A 101 -13.40 -2.21 2.47
N SER A 102 -14.46 -2.78 3.06
CA SER A 102 -14.36 -3.87 4.05
C SER A 102 -13.59 -5.11 3.57
N ALA A 103 -13.52 -5.37 2.26
CA ALA A 103 -12.81 -6.50 1.68
C ALA A 103 -11.31 -6.24 1.49
N VAL A 104 -10.91 -4.98 1.31
CA VAL A 104 -9.52 -4.60 0.98
C VAL A 104 -8.85 -3.69 2.03
N ALA A 105 -9.59 -3.22 3.03
CA ALA A 105 -9.10 -2.31 4.05
C ALA A 105 -7.85 -2.84 4.75
N GLU A 106 -7.86 -4.11 5.17
CA GLU A 106 -6.72 -4.72 5.88
C GLU A 106 -5.42 -4.57 5.08
N VAL A 107 -5.46 -4.85 3.78
CA VAL A 107 -4.25 -4.85 2.94
C VAL A 107 -3.79 -3.45 2.54
N VAL A 108 -4.73 -2.55 2.23
CA VAL A 108 -4.36 -1.16 1.89
C VAL A 108 -3.79 -0.45 3.11
N LEU A 109 -4.38 -0.68 4.29
CA LEU A 109 -3.91 -0.09 5.53
C LEU A 109 -2.57 -0.66 6.00
N ALA A 110 -2.29 -1.94 5.75
CA ALA A 110 -1.01 -2.57 6.08
C ALA A 110 0.19 -1.92 5.36
N LEU A 111 -0.03 -1.18 4.26
CA LEU A 111 1.03 -0.46 3.56
C LEU A 111 1.69 0.61 4.46
N ILE A 112 0.98 1.17 5.44
CA ILE A 112 1.55 2.18 6.34
C ILE A 112 2.63 1.62 7.28
N ASP A 113 2.55 0.33 7.57
CA ASP A 113 3.44 -0.39 8.49
C ASP A 113 4.52 -1.19 7.76
N SER A 114 4.54 -1.11 6.42
CA SER A 114 5.55 -1.80 5.62
C SER A 114 6.92 -1.13 5.78
N GLU A 115 7.99 -1.89 5.64
CA GLU A 115 9.36 -1.37 5.55
C GLU A 115 9.59 -0.92 4.09
N TRP A 116 10.04 0.32 3.89
CA TRP A 116 10.25 0.90 2.56
C TRP A 116 11.72 1.24 2.37
N GLU A 117 12.21 1.06 1.14
CA GLU A 117 13.57 1.44 0.75
C GLU A 117 13.76 2.96 0.82
N GLU A 118 14.99 3.42 1.11
CA GLU A 118 15.29 4.86 1.27
C GLU A 118 15.04 5.70 -0.01
N GLU A 119 15.05 5.06 -1.19
CA GLU A 119 14.82 5.72 -2.48
C GLU A 119 13.34 5.74 -2.93
N ALA A 120 12.42 5.23 -2.10
CA ALA A 120 10.97 5.18 -2.37
C ALA A 120 10.22 6.32 -1.67
N LEU A 121 8.99 6.63 -2.11
CA LEU A 121 8.09 7.48 -1.31
C LEU A 121 7.90 6.86 0.06
N SER A 122 7.86 7.69 1.11
CA SER A 122 7.50 7.19 2.43
C SER A 122 6.08 6.61 2.39
N PRO A 123 5.77 5.62 3.25
CA PRO A 123 4.42 5.05 3.33
C PRO A 123 3.32 6.09 3.49
N MET A 124 3.60 7.17 4.23
CA MET A 124 2.66 8.27 4.42
C MET A 124 2.43 9.07 3.14
N GLU A 125 3.50 9.44 2.43
CA GLU A 125 3.38 10.17 1.16
C GLU A 125 2.65 9.32 0.11
N PHE A 126 2.98 8.03 0.03
CA PHE A 126 2.30 7.09 -0.85
C PHE A 126 0.79 7.02 -0.54
N LEU A 127 0.41 6.82 0.72
CA LEU A 127 -1.00 6.72 1.09
C LEU A 127 -1.75 8.04 0.98
N LEU A 128 -1.10 9.20 1.18
CA LEU A 128 -1.69 10.50 0.90
C LEU A 128 -2.03 10.66 -0.58
N HIS A 129 -1.15 10.23 -1.47
CA HIS A 129 -1.45 10.24 -2.90
C HIS A 129 -2.59 9.28 -3.28
N VAL A 130 -2.69 8.12 -2.63
CA VAL A 130 -3.84 7.23 -2.79
C VAL A 130 -5.12 7.93 -2.34
N VAL A 131 -5.12 8.58 -1.17
CA VAL A 131 -6.26 9.34 -0.63
C VAL A 131 -6.70 10.46 -1.58
N ASP A 132 -5.76 11.23 -2.13
CA ASP A 132 -6.04 12.29 -3.11
C ASP A 132 -6.73 11.75 -4.37
N GLY A 133 -6.46 10.48 -4.69
CA GLY A 133 -7.06 9.77 -5.80
C GLY A 133 -8.45 9.20 -5.53
N LEU A 134 -8.90 9.10 -4.27
CA LEU A 134 -10.18 8.49 -3.90
C LEU A 134 -11.35 9.47 -3.92
N ASP A 135 -12.54 8.94 -4.18
CA ASP A 135 -13.79 9.69 -4.02
C ASP A 135 -14.13 9.84 -2.52
N GLU A 136 -14.87 10.89 -2.17
CA GLU A 136 -15.35 11.10 -0.79
C GLU A 136 -16.19 9.90 -0.33
N GLY A 137 -15.78 9.26 0.78
CA GLY A 137 -16.44 8.06 1.29
C GLY A 137 -15.59 7.28 2.29
N GLU A 138 -16.06 6.07 2.60
CA GLU A 138 -15.51 5.23 3.68
C GLU A 138 -14.00 4.97 3.53
N ALA A 139 -13.54 4.64 2.32
CA ALA A 139 -12.13 4.35 2.06
C ALA A 139 -11.24 5.58 2.30
N GLN A 140 -11.67 6.75 1.80
CA GLN A 140 -10.93 8.01 1.96
C GLN A 140 -10.88 8.44 3.44
N GLU A 141 -12.02 8.41 4.14
CA GLU A 141 -12.10 8.77 5.57
C GLU A 141 -11.24 7.84 6.44
N ALA A 142 -11.29 6.52 6.19
CA ALA A 142 -10.53 5.54 6.94
C ALA A 142 -9.02 5.73 6.76
N LEU A 143 -8.56 5.96 5.52
CA LEU A 143 -7.16 6.20 5.23
C LEU A 143 -6.65 7.51 5.84
N LEU A 144 -7.40 8.60 5.69
CA LEU A 144 -7.05 9.89 6.32
C LEU A 144 -6.92 9.76 7.84
N LYS A 145 -7.88 9.09 8.47
CA LYS A 145 -7.86 8.85 9.92
C LYS A 145 -6.60 8.08 10.33
N MET A 146 -6.26 7.01 9.62
CA MET A 146 -5.07 6.20 9.90
C MET A 146 -3.78 7.01 9.74
N ILE A 147 -3.65 7.78 8.66
CA ILE A 147 -2.48 8.63 8.40
C ILE A 147 -2.30 9.65 9.54
N VAL A 148 -3.39 10.29 9.98
CA VAL A 148 -3.38 11.26 11.08
C VAL A 148 -3.00 10.58 12.41
N GLU A 149 -3.59 9.44 12.72
CA GLU A 149 -3.26 8.67 13.93
C GLU A 149 -1.77 8.30 13.94
N LYS A 150 -1.25 7.77 12.83
CA LYS A 150 0.15 7.39 12.71
C LYS A 150 1.10 8.59 12.82
N ALA A 151 0.76 9.71 12.19
CA ALA A 151 1.53 10.95 12.32
C ALA A 151 1.62 11.41 13.77
N SER A 152 0.49 11.39 14.50
CA SER A 152 0.44 11.78 15.91
C SER A 152 1.28 10.86 16.82
N GLU A 153 1.34 9.56 16.52
CA GLU A 153 2.19 8.62 17.23
C GLU A 153 3.68 8.91 17.01
N MET A 154 4.07 9.23 15.77
CA MET A 154 5.46 9.58 15.44
C MET A 154 5.88 10.87 16.16
N GLU A 155 5.01 11.89 16.17
CA GLU A 155 5.27 13.13 16.92
C GLU A 155 5.40 12.88 18.42
N SER A 156 4.49 12.09 19.00
CA SER A 156 4.53 11.72 20.41
C SER A 156 5.79 10.92 20.78
N LYS A 157 6.25 10.02 19.91
CA LYS A 157 7.52 9.29 20.07
C LYS A 157 8.71 10.24 20.00
N ARG A 158 8.72 11.15 19.02
CA ARG A 158 9.77 12.18 18.85
C ARG A 158 9.87 13.10 20.06
N CYS A 159 8.74 13.59 20.58
CA CYS A 159 8.69 14.42 21.79
C CYS A 159 9.24 13.68 23.04
N ARG A 160 8.93 12.39 23.19
CA ARG A 160 9.46 11.55 24.27
C ARG A 160 10.97 11.33 24.15
N LEU A 161 11.47 11.07 22.95
CA LEU A 161 12.89 10.81 22.71
C LEU A 161 13.77 12.06 22.84
N LEU A 162 13.23 13.23 22.44
CA LEU A 162 13.96 14.51 22.52
C LEU A 162 13.80 15.22 23.87
N GLY A 163 13.08 14.63 24.83
CA GLY A 163 12.82 15.23 26.15
C GLY A 163 11.96 16.51 26.10
N TYR A 164 11.41 16.86 24.94
CA TYR A 164 10.53 18.01 24.75
C TYR A 164 9.08 17.60 25.02
N CYS A 165 8.73 17.45 26.29
CA CYS A 165 7.34 17.70 26.71
C CYS A 165 7.18 19.20 26.86
N GLY A 166 6.74 19.86 25.78
CA GLY A 166 6.22 21.22 25.86
C GLY A 166 4.95 21.22 26.71
N SER A 167 5.10 21.53 28.00
CA SER A 167 4.03 22.11 28.81
C SER A 167 3.54 23.38 28.11
N GLY A 168 2.46 23.28 27.32
CA GLY A 168 2.11 24.41 26.46
C GLY A 168 0.77 24.39 25.72
N LEU A 169 -0.16 23.47 25.97
CA LEU A 169 -1.58 23.71 25.64
C LEU A 169 -2.24 24.34 26.86
N SER A 170 -1.91 25.62 27.07
CA SER A 170 -2.74 26.47 27.92
C SER A 170 -4.07 26.64 27.20
N VAL A 171 -5.04 25.79 27.56
CA VAL A 171 -6.45 26.04 27.29
C VAL A 171 -6.70 27.47 27.73
N VAL A 172 -6.97 28.34 26.75
CA VAL A 172 -7.47 29.69 26.98
C VAL A 172 -8.76 29.53 27.79
N LYS A 173 -8.63 29.57 29.11
CA LYS A 173 -9.74 29.87 30.02
C LYS A 173 -10.14 31.29 29.66
N THR A 174 -11.13 31.44 28.79
CA THR A 174 -11.93 32.64 28.67
C THR A 174 -12.43 32.98 30.07
N ARG A 175 -11.78 33.96 30.71
CA ARG A 175 -12.32 34.63 31.89
C ARG A 175 -13.56 35.40 31.45
N PRO A 176 -14.69 35.30 32.17
CA PRO A 176 -15.74 36.29 32.02
C PRO A 176 -15.25 37.59 32.69
N ILE A 177 -15.08 38.64 31.89
CA ILE A 177 -14.87 40.00 32.40
C ILE A 177 -16.26 40.61 32.64
N LEU A 178 -16.68 40.53 33.91
CA LEU A 178 -17.14 41.59 34.82
C LEU A 178 -18.17 42.65 34.38
N ASN A 179 -18.97 43.01 35.41
CA ASN A 179 -19.70 44.27 35.71
C ASN A 179 -21.23 44.16 35.58
N GLN A 180 -22.06 44.46 36.58
CA GLN A 180 -21.92 45.22 37.83
C GLN A 180 -22.82 44.61 38.92
#